data_AF-A0A4S8ISP0-F1
#
_entry.id   AF-A0A4S8ISP0-F1
#
_cell.length_a   1.000
_cell.length_b   1.000
_cell.length_c   1.000
_cell.angle_alpha   90.00
_cell.angle_beta   90.00
_cell.angle_gamma   90.00
#
_symmetry.space_group_name_H-M   'P 1'
#
loop_
_entity.id
_entity.type
_entity.pdbx_description
1 polymer ?
#
loop_
_entity_poly.entity_id
_entity_poly.type
_entity_poly.pdbx_seq_one_letter_code
_entity_poly.pdbx_strand_id
1 'polypeptide(L)'
;MTWKFFVGGNWNFNGTSEEVKKIVSTLNDRKVASADVVECIPDWTNVVLAHEPVWAIGTGKVNSELCKWLQINVSVEVAESTRIINGGSVNGANCKELAAQPDVDGFLTGGASLKPEFVDIINSATVKSSARGLLPLSIEDP
;
A
#
# COMPACT_ATOMS: atom_id res chain seq x y z
N MET A 1 6.84 -30.99 2.72
CA MET A 1 6.52 -29.55 2.78
C MET A 1 5.96 -29.26 4.15
N THR A 2 6.68 -28.48 4.96
CA THR A 2 6.23 -28.02 6.28
C THR A 2 5.69 -26.61 6.12
N TRP A 3 4.44 -26.38 6.52
CA TRP A 3 3.83 -25.06 6.52
C TRP A 3 4.50 -24.20 7.59
N LYS A 4 4.99 -23.02 7.20
CA LYS A 4 5.52 -22.03 8.16
C LYS A 4 4.37 -21.16 8.66
N PHE A 5 4.28 -21.00 9.98
CA PHE A 5 3.31 -20.11 10.62
C PHE A 5 3.86 -18.67 10.59
N PHE A 6 3.14 -17.76 9.94
CA PHE A 6 3.52 -16.35 9.79
C PHE A 6 2.64 -15.48 10.66
N VAL A 7 3.25 -14.54 11.39
CA VAL A 7 2.56 -13.48 12.12
C VAL A 7 3.01 -12.14 11.54
N GLY A 8 2.18 -11.57 10.67
CA GLY A 8 2.36 -10.22 10.17
C GLY A 8 1.70 -9.22 11.12
N GLY A 9 2.42 -8.16 11.47
CA GLY A 9 1.78 -6.98 12.03
C GLY A 9 1.10 -6.17 10.93
N ASN A 10 -0.09 -5.64 11.18
CA ASN A 10 -0.66 -4.60 10.34
C ASN A 10 -0.09 -3.26 10.81
N TRP A 11 1.10 -2.89 10.34
CA TRP A 11 1.75 -1.61 10.69
C TRP A 11 1.12 -0.45 9.89
N ASN A 12 -0.20 -0.50 9.72
CA ASN A 12 -0.99 0.46 8.98
C ASN A 12 -1.07 1.75 9.78
N PHE A 13 0.00 2.55 9.78
CA PHE A 13 0.06 3.99 10.11
C PHE A 13 -0.67 4.48 11.38
N ASN A 14 -1.06 3.59 12.29
CA ASN A 14 -1.88 3.90 13.46
C ASN A 14 -1.06 4.31 14.70
N GLY A 15 0.26 4.48 14.55
CA GLY A 15 1.16 4.83 15.64
C GLY A 15 2.17 5.90 15.23
N THR A 16 2.77 6.56 16.21
CA THR A 16 3.78 7.59 15.98
C THR A 16 5.14 6.98 15.61
N SER A 17 6.03 7.79 15.03
CA SER A 17 7.42 7.40 14.76
C SER A 17 8.15 6.91 16.02
N GLU A 18 7.81 7.43 17.21
CA GLU A 18 8.35 6.95 18.48
C GLU A 18 7.87 5.54 18.84
N GLU A 19 6.60 5.24 18.61
CA GLU A 19 6.02 3.92 18.88
C GLU A 19 6.62 2.84 17.98
N VAL A 20 6.83 3.17 16.69
CA VAL A 20 7.55 2.32 15.73
C VAL A 20 8.99 2.05 16.18
N LYS A 21 9.73 3.08 16.58
CA LYS A 21 11.12 2.92 17.09
C LYS A 21 11.16 2.05 18.34
N LYS A 22 10.20 2.24 19.26
CA LYS A 22 10.11 1.47 20.50
C LYS A 22 9.84 -0.01 20.24
N ILE A 23 8.94 -0.35 19.32
CA ILE A 23 8.65 -1.75 19.01
C ILE A 23 9.83 -2.41 18.27
N VAL A 24 10.49 -1.70 17.35
CA VAL A 24 11.72 -2.20 16.68
C VAL A 24 12.83 -2.46 17.69
N SER A 25 13.10 -1.53 18.61
CA SER A 25 14.08 -1.72 19.68
C SER A 25 13.71 -2.91 20.57
N THR A 26 12.44 -3.04 20.95
CA THR A 26 11.97 -4.17 21.77
C THR A 26 12.16 -5.51 21.06
N LEU A 27 11.92 -5.57 19.75
CA LEU A 27 12.11 -6.78 18.95
C LEU A 27 13.58 -7.14 18.76
N ASN A 28 14.47 -6.14 18.63
CA ASN A 28 15.92 -6.35 18.55
C ASN A 28 16.52 -6.81 19.88
N ASP A 29 16.04 -6.25 21.00
CA ASP A 29 16.57 -6.54 22.34
C ASP A 29 16.06 -7.86 22.93
N ARG A 30 14.92 -8.37 22.44
CA ARG A 30 14.31 -9.62 22.92
C ARG A 30 14.62 -10.79 21.99
N LYS A 31 14.96 -11.93 22.58
CA LYS A 31 14.94 -13.21 21.85
C LYS A 31 13.49 -13.59 21.56
N VAL A 32 13.05 -13.39 20.32
CA VAL A 32 11.83 -14.00 19.80
C VAL A 32 12.03 -15.53 19.82
N ALA A 33 10.98 -16.29 20.16
CA ALA A 33 11.09 -17.74 20.38
C ALA A 33 11.59 -18.52 19.14
N SER A 34 11.47 -17.94 17.94
CA SER A 34 12.17 -18.36 16.73
C SER A 34 12.61 -17.15 15.92
N ALA A 35 13.82 -17.21 15.34
CA ALA A 35 14.35 -16.20 14.43
C ALA A 35 13.65 -16.21 13.05
N ASP A 36 12.79 -17.19 12.78
CA ASP A 36 12.00 -17.29 11.54
C ASP A 36 10.87 -16.23 11.43
N VAL A 37 10.67 -15.38 12.45
CA VAL A 37 9.43 -14.61 12.64
C VAL A 37 9.56 -13.12 12.29
N VAL A 38 10.73 -12.62 11.88
CA VAL A 38 10.88 -11.23 11.41
C VAL A 38 11.58 -11.22 10.07
N GLU A 39 10.82 -11.46 9.00
CA GLU A 39 11.27 -11.12 7.66
C GLU A 39 10.86 -9.66 7.39
N CYS A 40 11.85 -8.76 7.42
CA CYS A 40 11.77 -7.53 6.64
C CYS A 40 11.55 -7.99 5.20
N ILE A 41 10.47 -7.56 4.54
CA ILE A 41 10.05 -8.04 3.20
C ILE A 41 11.30 -8.19 2.31
N PRO A 42 11.81 -9.42 2.10
CA PRO A 42 13.09 -9.62 1.43
C PRO A 42 12.92 -9.47 -0.08
N ASP A 43 11.67 -9.57 -0.55
CA ASP A 43 11.26 -9.47 -1.93
C ASP A 43 9.88 -8.79 -2.03
N TRP A 44 9.81 -7.71 -2.80
CA TRP A 44 8.61 -6.92 -3.03
C TRP A 44 7.82 -7.36 -4.27
N THR A 45 8.33 -8.34 -5.03
CA THR A 45 7.75 -8.77 -6.32
C THR A 45 6.29 -9.21 -6.20
N ASN A 46 5.91 -9.80 -5.06
CA ASN A 46 4.56 -10.31 -4.81
C ASN A 46 3.78 -9.48 -3.79
N VAL A 47 4.23 -8.26 -3.49
CA VAL A 47 3.58 -7.36 -2.52
C VAL A 47 2.72 -6.33 -3.25
N VAL A 48 1.54 -6.07 -2.70
CA VAL A 48 0.65 -4.97 -3.11
C VAL A 48 0.28 -4.21 -1.85
N LEU A 49 0.43 -2.88 -1.87
CA LEU A 49 0.02 -2.03 -0.76
C LEU A 49 -1.39 -1.51 -1.01
N ALA A 50 -2.32 -1.86 -0.14
CA ALA A 50 -3.64 -1.25 -0.13
C ALA A 50 -3.63 -0.07 0.84
N HIS A 51 -3.78 1.14 0.31
CA HIS A 51 -3.87 2.33 1.14
C HIS A 51 -5.33 2.63 1.48
N GLU A 52 -5.65 2.58 2.78
CA GLU A 52 -6.99 2.88 3.33
C GLU A 52 -6.92 4.15 4.19
N PRO A 53 -7.13 5.33 3.59
CA PRO A 53 -7.15 6.55 4.38
C PRO A 53 -8.47 6.67 5.13
N VAL A 54 -8.51 6.22 6.38
CA VAL A 54 -9.69 6.38 7.25
C VAL A 54 -10.13 7.86 7.31
N TRP A 55 -9.18 8.80 7.17
CA TRP A 55 -9.39 10.26 7.15
C TRP A 55 -9.73 10.86 5.77
N ALA A 56 -9.56 10.12 4.67
CA ALA A 56 -9.69 10.63 3.30
C ALA A 56 -10.71 9.84 2.45
N ILE A 57 -11.63 9.10 3.11
CA ILE A 57 -12.74 8.42 2.44
C ILE A 57 -13.55 9.45 1.64
N GLY A 58 -13.39 9.43 0.31
CA GLY A 58 -14.09 10.32 -0.62
C GLY A 58 -13.32 11.56 -1.09
N THR A 59 -12.04 11.76 -0.72
CA THR A 59 -11.26 12.94 -1.14
C THR A 59 -10.24 12.67 -2.25
N GLY A 60 -9.96 11.39 -2.56
CA GLY A 60 -9.11 10.97 -3.69
C GLY A 60 -7.62 11.31 -3.59
N LYS A 61 -7.15 11.96 -2.52
CA LYS A 61 -5.74 12.31 -2.31
C LYS A 61 -5.05 11.27 -1.45
N VAL A 62 -4.30 10.32 -2.02
CA VAL A 62 -3.81 9.27 -1.12
C VAL A 62 -2.56 8.46 -1.42
N ASN A 63 -2.00 8.41 -2.62
CA ASN A 63 -0.88 7.47 -2.86
C ASN A 63 0.49 8.15 -2.95
N SER A 64 0.55 9.47 -3.11
CA SER A 64 1.82 10.17 -3.32
C SER A 64 2.80 10.06 -2.15
N GLU A 65 2.33 10.19 -0.91
CA GLU A 65 3.18 10.10 0.29
C GLU A 65 3.75 8.70 0.48
N LEU A 66 2.94 7.66 0.21
CA LEU A 66 3.38 6.27 0.33
C LEU A 66 4.41 5.91 -0.74
N CYS A 67 4.23 6.40 -1.97
CA CYS A 67 5.23 6.26 -3.04
C CYS A 67 6.57 6.87 -2.62
N LYS A 68 6.55 8.12 -2.12
CA LYS A 68 7.76 8.81 -1.65
C LYS A 68 8.42 8.07 -0.49
N TRP A 69 7.62 7.57 0.46
CA TRP A 69 8.14 6.80 1.57
C TRP A 69 8.89 5.56 1.10
N LEU A 70 8.34 4.80 0.15
CA LEU A 70 9.04 3.64 -0.45
C LEU A 70 10.33 4.05 -1.13
N GLN A 71 10.31 5.17 -1.87
CA GLN A 71 11.48 5.67 -2.59
C GLN A 71 12.62 6.04 -1.65
N ILE A 72 12.29 6.66 -0.51
CA ILE A 72 13.27 7.12 0.50
C ILE A 72 13.75 5.97 1.39
N ASN A 73 12.83 5.11 1.85
CA ASN A 73 13.11 4.15 2.93
C ASN A 73 13.36 2.72 2.46
N VAL A 74 13.05 2.39 1.21
CA VAL A 74 13.21 1.04 0.66
C VAL A 74 14.16 1.06 -0.55
N SER A 75 13.70 1.57 -1.68
CA SER A 75 14.50 1.83 -2.88
C SER A 75 13.64 2.49 -3.96
N VAL A 76 14.30 3.11 -4.94
CA VAL A 76 13.64 3.67 -6.12
C VAL A 76 12.92 2.58 -6.90
N GLU A 77 13.59 1.44 -7.10
CA GLU A 77 13.07 0.30 -7.85
C GLU A 77 11.81 -0.27 -7.22
N VAL A 78 11.79 -0.42 -5.88
CA VAL A 78 10.60 -0.87 -5.15
C VAL A 78 9.46 0.14 -5.24
N ALA A 79 9.74 1.44 -5.17
CA ALA A 79 8.72 2.48 -5.28
C ALA A 79 8.04 2.50 -6.67
N GLU A 80 8.82 2.23 -7.72
CA GLU A 80 8.31 2.11 -9.09
C GLU A 80 7.52 0.83 -9.31
N SER A 81 8.01 -0.32 -8.81
CA SER A 81 7.40 -1.62 -9.11
C SER A 81 6.23 -2.00 -8.22
N THR A 82 6.16 -1.45 -7.00
CA THR A 82 5.14 -1.82 -6.02
C THR A 82 3.79 -1.21 -6.38
N ARG A 83 2.80 -2.05 -6.66
CA ARG A 83 1.43 -1.58 -6.87
C ARG A 83 0.87 -1.00 -5.58
N ILE A 84 0.34 0.22 -5.66
CA ILE A 84 -0.40 0.86 -4.59
C ILE A 84 -1.84 1.04 -5.02
N ILE A 85 -2.75 0.35 -4.34
CA ILE A 85 -4.17 0.31 -4.65
C ILE A 85 -4.97 1.12 -3.64
N ASN A 86 -6.03 1.78 -4.11
CA ASN A 86 -6.95 2.52 -3.24
C ASN A 86 -7.92 1.54 -2.55
N GLY A 87 -7.90 1.48 -1.22
CA GLY A 87 -8.85 0.71 -0.40
C GLY A 87 -10.05 1.51 0.09
N GLY A 88 -10.18 2.78 -0.33
CA GLY A 88 -11.35 3.61 -0.02
C GLY A 88 -12.64 3.16 -0.74
N SER A 89 -13.69 3.99 -0.64
CA SER A 89 -14.98 3.72 -1.28
C SER A 89 -14.91 3.78 -2.81
N VAL A 90 -14.91 2.62 -3.46
CA VAL A 90 -14.95 2.46 -4.93
C VAL A 90 -16.27 1.82 -5.35
N ASN A 91 -16.90 2.39 -6.37
CA ASN A 91 -18.15 1.92 -6.97
C ASN A 91 -18.17 2.20 -8.48
N GLY A 92 -19.21 1.73 -9.19
CA GLY A 92 -19.32 1.92 -10.63
C GLY A 92 -19.33 3.39 -11.07
N ALA A 93 -19.79 4.32 -10.21
CA ALA A 93 -19.88 5.73 -10.54
C ALA A 93 -18.54 6.48 -10.47
N ASN A 94 -17.61 6.07 -9.60
CA ASN A 94 -16.34 6.78 -9.38
C ASN A 94 -15.09 6.02 -9.85
N CYS A 95 -15.20 4.73 -10.18
CA CYS A 95 -14.03 3.89 -10.50
C CYS A 95 -13.16 4.44 -11.64
N LYS A 96 -13.75 4.98 -12.71
CA LYS A 96 -13.00 5.54 -13.86
C LYS A 96 -12.20 6.78 -13.49
N GLU A 97 -12.78 7.67 -12.68
CA GLU A 97 -12.10 8.88 -12.21
C GLU A 97 -10.94 8.52 -11.27
N LEU A 98 -11.15 7.55 -10.38
CA LEU A 98 -10.10 7.07 -9.49
C LEU A 98 -8.99 6.31 -10.24
N ALA A 99 -9.34 5.52 -11.26
CA ALA A 99 -8.37 4.78 -12.09
C ALA A 99 -7.51 5.72 -12.95
N ALA A 100 -8.01 6.91 -13.26
CA ALA A 100 -7.26 7.93 -13.99
C ALA A 100 -6.20 8.64 -13.13
N GLN A 101 -6.26 8.49 -11.80
CA GLN A 101 -5.27 9.12 -10.93
C GLN A 101 -3.87 8.54 -11.18
N PRO A 102 -2.82 9.38 -11.27
CA PRO A 102 -1.49 8.94 -11.63
C PRO A 102 -0.90 7.98 -10.60
N ASP A 103 -1.24 8.18 -9.32
CA ASP A 103 -0.71 7.46 -8.17
C ASP A 103 -1.51 6.21 -7.77
N VAL A 104 -2.65 5.94 -8.42
CA VAL A 104 -3.52 4.78 -8.16
C VAL A 104 -3.27 3.68 -9.19
N ASP A 105 -2.92 2.48 -8.72
CA ASP A 105 -2.66 1.31 -9.58
C ASP A 105 -3.81 0.28 -9.59
N GLY A 106 -4.88 0.54 -8.83
CA GLY A 106 -6.02 -0.36 -8.73
C GLY A 106 -6.83 -0.13 -7.46
N PHE A 107 -7.68 -1.10 -7.13
CA PHE A 107 -8.64 -0.99 -6.03
C PHE A 107 -8.67 -2.23 -5.15
N LEU A 108 -8.85 -2.02 -3.84
CA LEU A 108 -9.33 -3.04 -2.91
C LEU A 108 -10.81 -2.75 -2.63
N THR A 109 -11.70 -3.35 -3.41
CA THR A 109 -13.13 -3.01 -3.38
C THR A 109 -13.87 -3.77 -2.28
N GLY A 110 -14.55 -3.02 -1.39
CA GLY A 110 -15.45 -3.56 -0.37
C GLY A 110 -16.81 -3.99 -0.92
N GLY A 111 -17.92 -3.48 -0.37
CA GLY A 111 -19.28 -3.97 -0.66
C GLY A 111 -19.73 -3.94 -2.14
N ALA A 112 -19.13 -3.09 -2.98
CA ALA A 112 -19.42 -3.09 -4.42
C ALA A 112 -18.92 -4.36 -5.13
N SER A 113 -17.96 -5.10 -4.55
CA SER A 113 -17.48 -6.38 -5.08
C SER A 113 -18.53 -7.50 -5.05
N LEU A 114 -19.59 -7.33 -4.24
CA LEU A 114 -20.69 -8.29 -4.12
C LEU A 114 -21.85 -8.00 -5.09
N LYS A 115 -21.66 -7.06 -6.02
CA LYS A 115 -22.70 -6.57 -6.93
C LYS A 115 -22.25 -6.64 -8.39
N PRO A 116 -23.17 -6.64 -9.36
CA PRO A 116 -22.81 -6.64 -10.79
C PRO A 116 -21.94 -5.45 -11.22
N GLU A 117 -22.05 -4.30 -10.54
CA GLU A 117 -21.21 -3.11 -10.80
C GLU A 117 -19.70 -3.37 -10.61
N PHE A 118 -19.31 -4.48 -9.95
CA PHE A 118 -17.90 -4.87 -9.85
C PHE A 118 -17.24 -5.08 -11.23
N VAL A 119 -18.02 -5.48 -12.24
CA VAL A 119 -17.54 -5.59 -13.63
C VAL A 119 -17.13 -4.22 -14.17
N ASP A 120 -17.87 -3.16 -13.87
CA ASP A 120 -17.52 -1.81 -14.28
C ASP A 120 -16.24 -1.33 -13.59
N ILE A 121 -16.04 -1.70 -12.32
CA ILE A 121 -14.83 -1.42 -11.55
C ILE A 121 -13.62 -2.15 -12.16
N ILE A 122 -13.75 -3.41 -12.54
CA ILE A 122 -12.67 -4.16 -13.25
C ILE A 122 -12.36 -3.48 -14.60
N ASN A 123 -13.39 -3.16 -15.38
CA ASN A 123 -13.23 -2.55 -16.70
C ASN A 123 -12.65 -1.14 -16.64
N SER A 124 -12.73 -0.45 -15.49
CA SER A 124 -12.07 0.85 -15.33
C SER A 124 -10.54 0.77 -15.43
N ALA A 125 -9.93 -0.42 -15.32
CA ALA A 125 -8.51 -0.62 -15.57
C ALA A 125 -8.06 -0.16 -16.97
N THR A 126 -8.97 -0.14 -17.96
CA THR A 126 -8.66 0.34 -19.31
C THR A 126 -8.42 1.85 -19.38
N VAL A 127 -8.76 2.60 -18.33
CA VAL A 127 -8.50 4.05 -18.23
C VAL A 127 -7.01 4.32 -18.00
N LYS A 128 -6.29 3.39 -17.36
CA LYS A 128 -4.86 3.55 -17.07
C LYS A 128 -4.05 3.34 -18.36
N SER A 129 -3.43 4.40 -18.87
CA SER A 129 -2.65 4.38 -20.11
C SER A 129 -1.16 4.06 -19.89
N SER A 130 -0.66 4.14 -18.66
CA SER A 130 0.74 3.87 -18.33
C SER A 130 0.93 3.50 -16.86
N ALA A 131 2.05 2.84 -16.57
CA ALA A 131 2.53 2.66 -15.20
C ALA A 131 2.75 4.01 -14.51
N ARG A 132 2.62 4.03 -13.17
CA ARG A 132 2.96 5.18 -12.35
C ARG A 132 4.46 5.49 -12.51
N GLY A 133 4.79 6.74 -12.82
CA GLY A 133 6.18 7.22 -12.77
C GLY A 133 6.55 7.64 -11.35
N LEU A 134 7.85 7.77 -11.07
CA LEU A 134 8.33 8.32 -9.80
C LEU A 134 7.79 9.73 -9.57
N LEU A 135 7.45 10.01 -8.32
CA LEU A 135 7.08 11.34 -7.91
C LEU A 135 8.34 12.15 -7.59
N PRO A 136 8.40 13.44 -7.96
CA PRO A 136 9.52 14.29 -7.58
C PRO A 136 9.59 14.42 -6.06
N LEU A 137 10.78 14.20 -5.51
CA LEU A 137 11.11 14.49 -4.13
C LEU A 137 11.30 16.01 -3.96
N SER A 138 10.79 16.57 -2.86
CA SER A 138 10.96 17.98 -2.48
C SER A 138 12.21 18.16 -1.62
N ILE A 139 12.65 19.41 -1.42
CA ILE A 139 13.76 19.75 -0.52
C ILE A 139 13.43 19.43 0.96
N GLU A 140 12.15 19.26 1.28
CA GLU A 140 11.66 18.97 2.63
C GLU A 140 11.49 17.46 2.88
N ASP A 141 11.60 16.62 1.84
CA ASP A 141 11.61 15.17 1.99
C ASP A 141 12.96 14.75 2.65
N PRO A 142 12.94 13.84 3.67
CA PRO A 142 14.09 13.54 4.53
C PRO A 142 15.26 12.81 3.87
#